data_AF-A0A7W0QLP7-F1
#
_entry.id   AF-A0A7W0QLP7-F1
#
_cell.length_a   1.000
_cell.length_b   1.000
_cell.length_c   1.000
_cell.angle_alpha   90.00
_cell.angle_beta   90.00
_cell.angle_gamma   90.00
#
_symmetry.space_group_name_H-M   'P 1'
#
loop_
_entity.id
_entity.type
_entity.pdbx_description
1 polymer ?
#
loop_
_entity_poly.entity_id
_entity_poly.type
_entity_poly.pdbx_seq_one_letter_code
_entity_poly.pdbx_strand_id
1 'polypeptide(L)'
;MTAAQTKVRAAVTKKPRTAATPWGTAEVVEEVTVPQRASDKRFSVVVELLETRSGERLIRFAYKTEGSARRGPVTLRARDLERLRAALERAPVLGEALGMT
;
A
#
# COMPACT_ATOMS: atom_id res chain seq x y z
N MET A 1 23.09 19.14 0.31
CA MET A 1 23.01 18.12 -0.76
C MET A 1 21.59 18.13 -1.29
N THR A 2 21.41 18.62 -2.50
CA THR A 2 20.12 18.85 -3.14
C THR A 2 19.51 17.50 -3.53
N ALA A 3 18.42 17.09 -2.88
CA ALA A 3 17.67 15.93 -3.30
C ALA A 3 17.04 16.25 -4.66
N ALA A 4 17.64 15.71 -5.72
CA ALA A 4 17.00 15.69 -7.03
C ALA A 4 15.64 15.01 -6.85
N GLN A 5 14.56 15.79 -7.01
CA GLN A 5 13.21 15.26 -7.12
C GLN A 5 13.17 14.35 -8.36
N THR A 6 13.50 13.08 -8.15
CA THR A 6 13.22 12.05 -9.15
C THR A 6 11.70 12.01 -9.24
N LYS A 7 11.13 12.39 -10.38
CA LYS A 7 9.71 12.19 -10.67
C LYS A 7 9.41 10.70 -10.59
N VAL A 8 9.08 10.21 -9.40
CA VAL A 8 8.59 8.85 -9.21
C VAL A 8 7.21 8.82 -9.83
N ARG A 9 7.05 8.11 -10.96
CA ARG A 9 5.75 7.92 -11.61
C ARG A 9 4.93 6.93 -10.78
N ALA A 10 4.30 7.40 -9.71
CA ALA A 10 3.22 6.66 -9.07
C ALA A 10 2.00 6.62 -10.01
N ALA A 11 1.37 5.47 -10.14
CA ALA A 11 0.11 5.32 -10.88
C ALA A 11 -1.03 5.07 -9.89
N VAL A 12 -2.12 5.82 -10.04
CA VAL A 12 -3.36 5.62 -9.27
C VAL A 12 -4.40 4.97 -10.18
N THR A 13 -5.00 3.87 -9.74
CA THR A 13 -6.06 3.15 -10.46
C THR A 13 -7.30 3.00 -9.59
N LYS A 14 -8.48 3.32 -10.13
CA LYS A 14 -9.79 3.16 -9.46
C LYS A 14 -10.68 2.11 -10.14
N LYS A 15 -10.11 1.29 -11.01
CA LYS A 15 -10.90 0.32 -11.79
C LYS A 15 -11.39 -0.80 -10.87
N PRO A 16 -12.69 -1.17 -10.95
CA PRO A 16 -13.24 -2.23 -10.13
C PRO A 16 -12.57 -3.55 -10.50
N ARG A 17 -11.89 -4.14 -9.53
CA ARG A 17 -11.34 -5.49 -9.62
C ARG A 17 -11.49 -6.14 -8.26
N THR A 18 -11.74 -7.44 -8.22
CA THR A 18 -11.83 -8.17 -6.96
C THR A 18 -10.47 -8.70 -6.54
N ALA A 19 -10.30 -8.88 -5.23
CA ALA A 19 -9.14 -9.50 -4.65
C ALA A 19 -9.50 -10.40 -3.46
N ALA A 20 -8.79 -11.51 -3.32
CA ALA A 20 -8.92 -12.38 -2.17
C ALA A 20 -8.24 -11.75 -0.94
N THR A 21 -8.89 -11.86 0.20
CA THR A 21 -8.36 -11.48 1.52
C THR A 21 -8.60 -12.62 2.50
N PRO A 22 -7.96 -12.62 3.69
CA PRO A 22 -8.26 -13.58 4.75
C PRO A 22 -9.72 -13.57 5.21
N TRP A 23 -10.48 -12.52 4.92
CA TRP A 23 -11.90 -12.36 5.29
C TRP A 23 -12.86 -12.56 4.11
N GLY A 24 -12.37 -13.13 3.01
CA GLY A 24 -13.13 -13.33 1.78
C GLY A 24 -12.82 -12.28 0.71
N THR A 25 -13.67 -12.23 -0.31
CA THR A 25 -13.48 -11.34 -1.46
C THR A 25 -13.78 -9.89 -1.10
N ALA A 26 -12.90 -8.99 -1.51
CA ALA A 26 -13.09 -7.55 -1.43
C ALA A 26 -12.90 -6.91 -2.82
N GLU A 27 -13.55 -5.77 -3.05
CA GLU A 27 -13.34 -4.94 -4.22
C GLU A 27 -12.15 -4.00 -3.99
N VAL A 28 -11.29 -3.85 -4.98
CA VAL A 28 -10.25 -2.82 -5.00
C VAL A 28 -10.91 -1.52 -5.40
N VAL A 29 -11.05 -0.60 -4.44
CA VAL A 29 -11.63 0.72 -4.64
C VAL A 29 -10.59 1.66 -5.26
N GLU A 30 -9.36 1.60 -4.76
CA GLU A 30 -8.25 2.43 -5.20
C GLU A 30 -6.92 1.69 -5.01
N GLU A 31 -6.03 1.78 -6.00
CA GLU A 31 -4.68 1.21 -5.97
C GLU A 31 -3.67 2.33 -6.29
N VAL A 32 -2.63 2.44 -5.47
CA VAL A 32 -1.41 3.19 -5.78
C VAL A 32 -0.30 2.20 -6.06
N THR A 33 0.33 2.30 -7.23
CA THR A 33 1.52 1.52 -7.59
C THR A 33 2.72 2.46 -7.75
N VAL A 34 3.80 2.17 -7.02
CA VAL A 34 5.07 2.91 -7.07
C VAL A 34 6.16 2.00 -7.65
N PRO A 35 6.55 2.17 -8.93
CA PRO A 35 7.61 1.39 -9.55
C PRO A 35 8.99 1.82 -9.05
N GLN A 36 9.83 0.84 -8.77
CA GLN A 36 11.18 1.01 -8.22
C GLN A 36 12.18 0.14 -8.97
N ARG A 37 13.45 0.54 -8.89
CA ARG A 37 14.59 -0.19 -9.44
C ARG A 37 15.74 -0.18 -8.45
N ALA A 38 16.39 -1.33 -8.27
CA ALA A 38 17.63 -1.45 -7.52
C ALA A 38 18.57 -2.38 -8.30
N SER A 39 19.64 -1.81 -8.86
CA SER A 39 20.47 -2.48 -9.88
C SER A 39 19.58 -3.02 -11.01
N ASP A 40 19.71 -4.30 -11.36
CA ASP A 40 18.91 -4.93 -12.41
C ASP A 40 17.51 -5.36 -11.93
N LYS A 41 17.21 -5.26 -10.63
CA LYS A 41 15.93 -5.70 -10.06
C LYS A 41 14.87 -4.63 -10.23
N ARG A 42 13.71 -5.05 -10.72
CA ARG A 42 12.51 -4.22 -10.82
C ARG A 42 11.44 -4.74 -9.88
N PHE A 43 10.89 -3.83 -9.09
CA PHE A 43 9.81 -4.14 -8.17
C PHE A 43 8.89 -2.94 -8.03
N SER A 44 7.71 -3.15 -7.47
CA SER A 44 6.78 -2.08 -7.16
C SER A 44 6.22 -2.28 -5.76
N VAL A 45 6.08 -1.18 -5.01
CA VAL A 45 5.19 -1.13 -3.85
C VAL A 45 3.78 -0.87 -4.36
N VAL A 46 2.81 -1.56 -3.76
CA VAL A 46 1.39 -1.40 -4.07
C VAL A 46 0.62 -1.21 -2.79
N VAL A 47 -0.19 -0.17 -2.75
CA VAL A 47 -1.11 0.13 -1.64
C VAL A 47 -2.52 0.15 -2.21
N GLU A 48 -3.39 -0.69 -1.67
CA GLU A 48 -4.79 -0.78 -2.10
C GLU A 48 -5.74 -0.42 -0.96
N LEU A 49 -6.73 0.40 -1.26
CA LEU A 49 -7.96 0.49 -0.49
C LEU A 49 -8.93 -0.57 -1.02
N LEU A 50 -9.35 -1.47 -0.14
CA LEU A 50 -10.32 -2.52 -0.46
C LEU A 50 -11.62 -2.27 0.31
N GLU A 51 -12.73 -2.72 -0.26
CA GLU A 51 -14.04 -2.74 0.41
C GLU A 51 -14.66 -4.14 0.34
N THR A 52 -15.06 -4.69 1.48
CA THR A 52 -15.75 -5.99 1.53
C THR A 52 -17.21 -5.84 1.14
N ARG A 53 -17.90 -6.97 0.89
CA ARG A 53 -19.34 -6.96 0.64
C ARG A 53 -20.18 -6.37 1.78
N SER A 54 -19.66 -6.35 3.01
CA SER A 54 -20.33 -5.74 4.16
C SER A 54 -20.02 -4.25 4.31
N GLY A 55 -19.27 -3.64 3.39
CA GLY A 55 -18.84 -2.25 3.45
C GLY A 55 -17.63 -2.00 4.35
N GLU A 56 -16.96 -3.03 4.85
CA GLU A 56 -15.74 -2.86 5.66
C GLU A 56 -14.58 -2.43 4.76
N ARG A 57 -13.86 -1.37 5.15
CA ARG A 57 -12.67 -0.91 4.44
C ARG A 57 -11.40 -1.55 4.99
N LEU A 58 -10.55 -2.01 4.08
CA LEU A 58 -9.26 -2.61 4.36
C LEU A 58 -8.15 -1.85 3.63
N ILE A 59 -6.95 -1.80 4.23
CA ILE A 59 -5.75 -1.30 3.55
C ILE A 59 -4.80 -2.47 3.32
N ARG A 60 -4.43 -2.69 2.07
CA ARG A 60 -3.49 -3.77 1.71
C ARG A 60 -2.17 -3.20 1.22
N PHE A 61 -1.09 -3.67 1.82
CA PHE A 61 0.28 -3.42 1.38
C PHE A 61 0.80 -4.67 0.68
N ALA A 62 1.29 -4.49 -0.55
CA ALA A 62 1.88 -5.56 -1.35
C ALA A 62 3.18 -5.08 -1.99
N TYR A 63 4.07 -6.02 -2.29
CA TYR A 63 5.18 -5.77 -3.19
C TYR A 63 5.10 -6.72 -4.38
N LYS A 64 5.36 -6.19 -5.58
CA LYS A 64 5.37 -6.94 -6.84
C LYS A 64 6.81 -6.99 -7.36
N THR A 65 7.28 -8.14 -7.78
CA THR A 65 8.53 -8.29 -8.57
C THR A 65 8.16 -8.90 -9.91
N GLU A 66 8.70 -8.37 -11.01
CA GLU A 66 8.40 -8.88 -12.36
C GLU A 66 6.88 -8.97 -12.64
N GLY A 67 6.09 -8.02 -12.10
CA GLY A 67 4.64 -7.95 -12.32
C GLY A 67 3.77 -8.87 -11.46
N SER A 68 4.35 -9.80 -10.69
CA SER A 68 3.62 -10.68 -9.77
C SER A 68 3.83 -10.27 -8.32
N ALA A 69 2.77 -10.28 -7.50
CA ALA A 69 2.89 -10.10 -6.06
C ALA A 69 3.64 -11.31 -5.48
N ARG A 70 4.86 -11.09 -4.96
CA ARG A 70 5.62 -12.14 -4.27
C ARG A 70 5.53 -11.87 -2.78
N ARG A 71 5.24 -12.92 -2.00
CA ARG A 71 4.90 -12.92 -0.55
C ARG A 71 3.55 -12.28 -0.25
N GLY A 72 2.76 -13.02 0.53
CA GLY A 72 1.36 -12.74 0.81
C GLY A 72 1.17 -11.27 1.23
N PRO A 73 0.31 -10.52 0.52
CA PRO A 73 0.10 -9.12 0.85
C PRO A 73 -0.47 -9.00 2.26
N VAL A 74 -0.04 -7.98 3.00
CA VAL A 74 -0.51 -7.74 4.37
C VAL A 74 -1.71 -6.82 4.29
N THR A 75 -2.84 -7.28 4.83
CA THR A 75 -4.10 -6.53 4.81
C THR A 75 -4.46 -6.13 6.23
N LEU A 76 -4.62 -4.83 6.46
CA LEU A 76 -5.06 -4.23 7.72
C LEU A 76 -6.57 -4.00 7.68
N ARG A 77 -7.26 -4.41 8.75
CA ARG A 77 -8.62 -3.92 9.03
C ARG A 77 -8.57 -2.54 9.67
N ALA A 78 -9.71 -1.88 9.81
CA ALA A 78 -9.83 -0.56 10.43
C ALA A 78 -9.10 -0.46 11.78
N ARG A 79 -9.33 -1.42 12.69
CA ARG A 79 -8.67 -1.46 14.01
C ARG A 79 -7.14 -1.61 13.94
N ASP A 80 -6.62 -2.28 12.93
CA ASP A 80 -5.18 -2.50 12.77
C ASP A 80 -4.52 -1.24 12.18
N LEU A 81 -5.25 -0.51 11.33
CA LEU A 81 -4.86 0.81 10.84
C LEU A 81 -4.84 1.85 11.97
N GLU A 82 -5.80 1.83 12.90
CA GLU A 82 -5.79 2.66 14.11
C GLU A 82 -4.54 2.41 14.96
N ARG A 83 -4.20 1.12 15.17
CA ARG A 83 -2.97 0.74 15.89
C ARG A 83 -1.70 1.21 15.18
N LEU A 84 -1.66 1.14 13.84
CA LEU A 84 -0.55 1.67 13.05
C LEU A 84 -0.40 3.18 13.25
N ARG A 85 -1.49 3.95 13.18
CA ARG A 85 -1.48 5.40 13.40
C ARG A 85 -0.96 5.75 14.79
N ALA A 86 -1.49 5.11 15.84
CA ALA A 86 -1.02 5.33 17.20
C ALA A 86 0.45 4.91 17.41
N ALA A 87 0.94 3.93 16.66
CA ALA A 87 2.35 3.56 16.68
C ALA A 87 3.24 4.61 16.00
N LEU A 88 2.77 5.21 14.89
CA LEU A 88 3.48 6.28 14.18
C LEU A 88 3.58 7.57 15.02
N GLU A 89 2.56 7.91 15.79
CA GLU A 89 2.61 9.02 16.75
C GLU A 89 3.74 8.84 17.79
N ARG A 90 4.02 7.58 18.18
CA ARG A 90 5.12 7.23 19.10
C ARG A 90 6.47 7.08 18.41
N ALA A 91 6.52 7.17 17.09
CA ALA A 91 7.72 7.03 16.26
C ALA A 91 7.88 8.28 15.35
N PRO A 92 8.11 9.47 15.93
CA PRO A 92 7.97 10.75 15.23
C PRO A 92 8.86 10.87 13.99
N VAL A 93 10.09 10.35 14.02
CA VAL A 93 10.99 10.37 12.85
C VAL A 93 10.43 9.55 11.68
N LEU A 94 9.77 8.42 11.98
CA LEU A 94 9.12 7.59 10.95
C LEU A 94 7.82 8.24 10.47
N GLY A 95 7.04 8.84 11.38
CA GLY A 95 5.85 9.63 11.04
C GLY A 95 6.18 10.78 10.08
N GLU A 96 7.23 11.54 10.37
CA GLU A 96 7.71 12.66 9.56
C GLU A 96 8.15 12.17 8.18
N ALA A 97 8.93 11.08 8.11
CA ALA A 97 9.36 10.49 6.85
C ALA A 97 8.19 10.00 5.97
N LEU A 98 7.05 9.64 6.58
CA LEU A 98 5.82 9.27 5.89
C LEU A 98 4.88 10.46 5.63
N GLY A 99 5.19 11.66 6.14
CA GLY A 99 4.34 12.84 6.07
C GLY A 99 3.04 12.70 6.87
N MET A 100 3.07 11.97 7.99
CA MET A 100 1.90 11.62 8.80
C MET A 100 1.90 12.22 10.22
N THR A 101 2.89 13.04 10.55
CA THR A 101 3.04 13.74 11.84
C THR A 101 3.51 15.16 11.62
#